data_AF-A0AAJ2A3J0-F1
#
_entry.id   AF-A0AAJ2A3J0-F1
#
_cell.length_a   1.000
_cell.length_b   1.000
_cell.length_c   1.000
_cell.angle_alpha   90.00
_cell.angle_beta   90.00
_cell.angle_gamma   90.00
#
_symmetry.space_group_name_H-M   'P 1'
#
loop_
_entity.id
_entity.type
_entity.pdbx_description
1 polymer ?
#
loop_
_entity_poly.entity_id
_entity_poly.type
_entity_poly.pdbx_seq_one_letter_code
_entity_poly.pdbx_strand_id
1 'polypeptide(L)'
;MRRLQDPNHAGLKKVLEQLLSGNVDVTVREVARRHPELKNASAFTRNEERIALITAARQQQQHARSIAAGFVSPSGPPAAVKHVGVHQTPETQALQLKLRRMVAAHAALIRAVQLAGGIGALERFWKEYKEISDTVIELDAVPANAVVLEFSQPQPPESRENHV
;
A
#
# COMPACT_ATOMS: atom_id res chain seq x y z
N MET A 1 -40.16 -19.50 30.34
CA MET A 1 -39.57 -18.33 29.65
C MET A 1 -38.27 -18.77 28.97
N ARG A 2 -38.14 -18.63 27.64
CA ARG A 2 -36.87 -18.91 26.93
C ARG A 2 -35.92 -17.73 27.18
N ARG A 3 -34.75 -17.98 27.77
CA ARG A 3 -33.70 -16.95 27.91
C ARG A 3 -33.26 -16.52 26.51
N LEU A 4 -33.22 -15.21 26.25
CA LEU A 4 -32.59 -14.68 25.04
C LEU A 4 -31.09 -14.94 25.15
N GLN A 5 -30.59 -15.87 24.33
CA GLN A 5 -29.16 -16.18 24.25
C GLN A 5 -28.48 -15.07 23.45
N ASP A 6 -27.42 -14.48 24.00
CA ASP A 6 -26.67 -13.32 23.48
C ASP A 6 -27.56 -12.17 22.93
N PRO A 7 -28.23 -11.38 23.80
CA PRO A 7 -29.14 -10.31 23.37
C PRO A 7 -28.45 -9.09 22.73
N ASN A 8 -27.15 -8.88 22.99
CA ASN A 8 -26.39 -7.74 22.44
C ASN A 8 -25.33 -8.16 21.41
N HIS A 9 -25.32 -9.44 21.01
CA HIS A 9 -24.35 -10.00 20.07
C HIS A 9 -22.89 -9.78 20.48
N ALA A 10 -22.62 -9.57 21.78
CA ALA A 10 -21.29 -9.24 22.29
C ALA A 10 -20.38 -10.48 22.25
N GLY A 11 -20.95 -11.66 22.54
CA GLY A 11 -20.27 -12.93 22.41
C GLY A 11 -19.93 -13.22 20.95
N LEU A 12 -20.88 -12.97 20.04
CA LEU A 12 -20.67 -13.10 18.60
C LEU A 12 -19.55 -12.19 18.08
N LYS A 13 -19.57 -10.90 18.42
CA LYS A 13 -18.53 -9.94 17.99
C LYS A 13 -17.13 -10.37 18.43
N LYS A 14 -16.99 -10.81 19.69
CA LYS A 14 -15.70 -11.29 20.24
C LYS A 14 -15.18 -12.51 19.49
N VAL A 15 -16.06 -13.47 19.16
CA VAL A 15 -15.67 -14.66 18.38
C VAL A 15 -15.24 -14.26 16.96
N LEU A 16 -15.94 -13.34 16.31
CA LEU A 16 -15.58 -12.87 14.97
C LEU A 16 -14.22 -12.16 14.97
N GLU A 17 -13.94 -11.32 15.97
CA GLU A 17 -12.65 -10.65 16.14
C GLU A 17 -11.50 -11.66 16.34
N GLN A 18 -11.73 -12.72 17.12
CA GLN A 18 -10.76 -13.81 17.30
C GLN A 18 -10.51 -14.58 15.99
N LEU A 19 -11.55 -14.79 15.17
CA LEU A 19 -11.39 -15.47 13.87
C LEU A 19 -10.63 -14.60 12.87
N LEU A 20 -10.92 -13.30 12.84
CA LEU A 20 -10.23 -12.34 11.98
C LEU A 20 -8.75 -12.21 12.35
N SER A 21 -8.44 -12.03 13.64
CA SER A 21 -7.06 -11.90 14.12
C SER A 21 -6.24 -13.19 13.94
N GLY A 22 -6.86 -14.36 14.10
CA GLY A 22 -6.24 -15.65 13.84
C GLY A 22 -6.21 -16.06 12.36
N ASN A 23 -6.70 -15.23 11.44
CA ASN A 23 -6.90 -15.56 10.02
C ASN A 23 -7.64 -16.90 9.79
N VAL A 24 -8.54 -17.27 10.69
CA VAL A 24 -9.34 -18.49 10.60
C VAL A 24 -10.62 -18.20 9.80
N ASP A 25 -11.00 -19.12 8.90
CA ASP A 25 -12.17 -18.93 8.02
C ASP A 25 -13.46 -18.58 8.77
N VAL A 26 -14.06 -17.44 8.41
CA VAL A 26 -15.31 -16.97 9.00
C VAL A 26 -16.50 -17.73 8.39
N THR A 27 -16.86 -18.84 9.03
CA THR A 27 -18.05 -19.63 8.71
C THR A 27 -19.02 -19.72 9.88
N VAL A 28 -20.32 -19.89 9.60
CA VAL A 28 -21.35 -20.03 10.65
C VAL A 28 -21.07 -21.22 11.57
N ARG A 29 -20.52 -22.32 11.01
CA ARG A 29 -20.17 -23.52 11.78
C ARG A 29 -18.99 -23.25 12.71
N GLU A 30 -17.96 -22.55 12.25
CA GLU A 30 -16.81 -22.18 13.08
C GLU A 30 -17.19 -21.20 14.20
N VAL A 31 -18.06 -20.23 13.89
CA VAL A 31 -18.62 -19.32 14.89
C VAL A 31 -19.41 -20.12 15.94
N ALA A 32 -20.29 -21.03 15.53
CA ALA A 32 -21.09 -21.86 16.44
C ALA A 32 -20.23 -22.75 17.36
N ARG A 33 -19.11 -23.28 16.84
CA ARG A 33 -18.16 -24.10 17.61
C ARG A 33 -17.53 -23.30 18.75
N ARG A 34 -17.13 -22.05 18.47
CA ARG A 34 -16.40 -21.17 19.40
C ARG A 34 -17.31 -20.33 20.30
N HIS A 35 -18.57 -20.12 19.93
CA HIS A 35 -19.49 -19.32 20.71
C HIS A 35 -19.92 -20.04 22.01
N PRO A 36 -19.95 -19.38 23.18
CA PRO A 36 -20.30 -20.02 24.45
C PRO A 36 -21.78 -20.46 24.52
N GLU A 37 -22.71 -19.59 24.10
CA GLU A 37 -24.16 -19.85 24.23
C GLU A 37 -24.83 -20.43 22.97
N LEU A 38 -24.48 -19.91 21.79
CA LEU A 38 -25.07 -20.28 20.49
C LEU A 38 -24.26 -21.41 19.83
N LYS A 39 -24.55 -22.65 20.19
CA LYS A 39 -23.84 -23.84 19.66
C LYS A 39 -24.36 -24.36 18.31
N ASN A 40 -25.50 -23.86 17.85
CA ASN A 40 -26.17 -24.34 16.64
C ASN A 40 -26.10 -23.33 15.50
N ALA A 41 -25.70 -23.76 14.30
CA ALA A 41 -25.63 -22.91 13.12
C ALA A 41 -26.97 -22.22 12.81
N SER A 42 -28.10 -22.92 13.01
CA SER A 42 -29.43 -22.38 12.80
C SER A 42 -29.78 -21.20 13.70
N ALA A 43 -29.11 -21.04 14.85
CA ALA A 43 -29.33 -19.92 15.75
C ALA A 43 -28.72 -18.60 15.25
N PHE A 44 -27.82 -18.67 14.26
CA PHE A 44 -27.27 -17.53 13.55
C PHE A 44 -28.04 -17.26 12.26
N THR A 45 -28.41 -18.30 11.51
CA THR A 45 -29.07 -18.12 10.19
C THR A 45 -30.53 -17.70 10.29
N ARG A 46 -31.18 -17.89 11.45
CA ARG A 46 -32.57 -17.45 11.68
C ARG A 46 -32.69 -16.02 12.20
N ASN A 47 -31.57 -15.36 12.52
CA ASN A 47 -31.55 -13.99 13.00
C ASN A 47 -30.76 -13.13 11.99
N GLU A 48 -31.44 -12.18 11.37
CA GLU A 48 -30.90 -11.35 10.29
C GLU A 48 -29.71 -10.50 10.75
N GLU A 49 -29.74 -9.98 11.98
CA GLU A 49 -28.63 -9.18 12.52
C GLU A 49 -27.36 -10.01 12.71
N ARG A 50 -27.51 -11.26 13.17
CA ARG A 50 -26.36 -12.16 13.39
C ARG A 50 -25.74 -12.59 12.08
N ILE A 51 -26.54 -12.89 11.06
CA ILE A 51 -26.01 -13.25 9.76
C ILE A 51 -25.39 -12.04 9.05
N ALA A 52 -25.91 -10.83 9.27
CA ALA A 52 -25.29 -9.60 8.79
C ALA A 52 -23.88 -9.41 9.39
N LEU A 53 -23.72 -9.59 10.71
CA LEU A 53 -22.41 -9.51 11.38
C LEU A 53 -21.40 -10.54 10.83
N ILE A 54 -21.83 -11.79 10.63
CA ILE A 54 -20.97 -12.85 10.07
C ILE A 54 -20.60 -12.53 8.61
N THR A 55 -21.54 -11.98 7.84
CA THR A 55 -21.31 -11.62 6.43
C THR A 55 -20.32 -10.47 6.33
N ALA A 56 -20.47 -9.43 7.16
CA ALA A 56 -19.53 -8.31 7.23
C ALA A 56 -18.10 -8.79 7.60
N ALA A 57 -17.99 -9.64 8.62
CA ALA A 57 -16.70 -10.21 9.01
C ALA A 57 -16.08 -11.07 7.90
N ARG A 58 -16.89 -11.86 7.17
CA ARG A 58 -16.40 -12.62 6.01
C ARG A 58 -15.89 -11.71 4.89
N GLN A 59 -16.61 -10.64 4.58
CA GLN A 59 -16.18 -9.66 3.58
C GLN A 59 -14.86 -9.00 4.00
N GLN A 60 -14.71 -8.62 5.27
CA GLN A 60 -13.47 -8.06 5.80
C GLN A 60 -12.29 -9.04 5.67
N GLN A 61 -12.50 -10.32 5.96
CA GLN A 61 -11.49 -11.36 5.77
C GLN A 61 -11.09 -11.53 4.30
N GLN A 62 -12.07 -11.60 3.39
CA GLN A 62 -11.81 -11.73 1.96
C GLN A 62 -11.04 -10.52 1.42
N HIS A 63 -11.41 -9.32 1.87
CA HIS A 63 -10.71 -8.10 1.52
C HIS A 63 -9.25 -8.13 1.99
N ALA A 64 -9.01 -8.41 3.27
CA ALA A 64 -7.65 -8.52 3.82
C ALA A 64 -6.79 -9.58 3.10
N ARG A 65 -7.37 -10.74 2.77
CA ARG A 65 -6.68 -11.80 2.02
C ARG A 65 -6.39 -11.40 0.57
N SER A 66 -7.31 -10.69 -0.08
CA SER A 66 -7.10 -10.21 -1.45
C SER A 66 -5.94 -9.21 -1.54
N ILE A 67 -5.82 -8.32 -0.54
CA ILE A 67 -4.69 -7.40 -0.41
C ILE A 67 -3.40 -8.19 -0.21
N ALA A 68 -3.37 -9.11 0.76
CA ALA A 68 -2.18 -9.93 1.04
C ALA A 68 -1.74 -10.75 -0.18
N ALA A 69 -2.67 -11.34 -0.91
CA ALA A 69 -2.38 -12.09 -2.14
C ALA A 69 -1.78 -11.20 -3.25
N GLY A 70 -2.17 -9.92 -3.31
CA GLY A 70 -1.59 -8.94 -4.23
C GLY A 70 -0.11 -8.60 -3.94
N PHE A 71 0.35 -8.81 -2.70
CA PHE A 71 1.75 -8.57 -2.31
C PHE A 71 2.65 -9.82 -2.44
N VAL A 72 2.09 -11.03 -2.54
CA VAL A 72 2.83 -12.30 -2.48
C VAL A 72 2.70 -13.08 -3.79
N SER A 73 3.08 -12.47 -4.92
CA SER A 73 3.34 -13.26 -6.14
C SER A 73 4.80 -13.73 -6.13
N PRO A 74 5.10 -15.04 -5.97
CA PRO A 74 6.47 -15.51 -5.76
C PRO A 74 7.28 -15.71 -7.06
N SER A 75 6.67 -15.52 -8.23
CA SER A 75 7.29 -15.93 -9.50
C SER A 75 6.87 -15.03 -10.66
N GLY A 76 7.59 -13.92 -10.86
CA GLY A 76 7.47 -13.11 -12.07
C GLY A 76 7.94 -11.67 -11.84
N PRO A 77 8.48 -10.99 -12.88
CA PRO A 77 8.85 -9.58 -12.76
C PRO A 77 7.62 -8.79 -12.30
N PRO A 78 7.79 -7.69 -11.55
CA PRO A 78 6.67 -6.95 -10.98
C PRO A 78 5.74 -6.52 -12.11
N ALA A 79 4.68 -7.31 -12.33
CA ALA A 79 3.61 -6.95 -13.22
C ALA A 79 3.04 -5.70 -12.58
N ALA A 80 3.27 -4.55 -13.21
CA ALA A 80 2.75 -3.25 -12.84
C ALA A 80 1.35 -3.47 -12.26
N VAL A 81 1.26 -3.34 -10.93
CA VAL A 81 0.04 -3.60 -10.18
C VAL A 81 -0.94 -2.57 -10.70
N LYS A 82 -1.73 -2.96 -11.70
CA LYS A 82 -2.95 -2.26 -12.04
C LYS A 82 -3.81 -2.44 -10.82
N HIS A 83 -3.75 -1.47 -9.92
CA HIS A 83 -4.61 -1.31 -8.76
C HIS A 83 -6.07 -1.18 -9.22
N VAL A 84 -6.63 -2.29 -9.69
CA VAL A 84 -8.03 -2.45 -10.07
C VAL A 84 -8.67 -3.19 -8.90
N GLY A 85 -9.00 -2.45 -7.84
CA GLY A 85 -9.69 -3.07 -6.70
C GLY A 85 -9.61 -2.31 -5.38
N VAL A 86 -8.71 -1.34 -5.24
CA VAL A 86 -8.89 -0.34 -4.18
C VAL A 86 -9.95 0.60 -4.70
N HIS A 87 -11.09 0.68 -4.01
CA HIS A 87 -12.01 1.79 -4.20
C HIS A 87 -11.19 3.06 -4.08
N GLN A 88 -10.84 3.67 -5.21
CA GLN A 88 -10.14 4.94 -5.22
C GLN A 88 -11.15 5.93 -4.69
N THR A 89 -11.15 6.14 -3.37
CA THR A 89 -11.96 7.17 -2.75
C THR A 89 -11.64 8.48 -3.46
N PRO A 90 -12.61 9.41 -3.61
CA PRO A 90 -12.35 10.68 -4.29
C PRO A 90 -11.13 11.40 -3.73
N GLU A 91 -10.84 11.21 -2.43
CA GLU A 91 -9.64 11.70 -1.75
C GLU A 91 -8.34 11.08 -2.30
N THR A 92 -8.27 9.75 -2.47
CA THR A 92 -7.07 9.10 -3.07
C THR A 92 -6.84 9.54 -4.50
N GLN A 93 -7.90 9.76 -5.29
CA GLN A 93 -7.78 10.28 -6.65
C GLN A 93 -7.28 11.72 -6.67
N ALA A 94 -7.81 12.56 -5.79
CA ALA A 94 -7.36 13.94 -5.63
C ALA A 94 -5.88 14.01 -5.21
N LEU A 95 -5.46 13.13 -4.29
CA LEU A 95 -4.08 13.05 -3.84
C LEU A 95 -3.13 12.59 -4.96
N GLN A 96 -3.52 11.57 -5.73
CA GLN A 96 -2.75 11.12 -6.89
C GLN A 96 -2.65 12.19 -7.98
N LEU A 97 -3.73 12.93 -8.23
CA LEU A 97 -3.72 14.03 -9.19
C LEU A 97 -2.79 15.16 -8.74
N LYS A 98 -2.80 15.50 -7.44
CA LYS A 98 -1.90 16.50 -6.86
C LYS A 98 -0.44 16.06 -7.00
N LEU A 99 -0.13 14.80 -6.70
CA LEU A 99 1.20 14.23 -6.85
C LEU A 99 1.66 14.30 -8.31
N ARG A 100 0.83 13.86 -9.27
CA ARG A 100 1.15 13.93 -10.72
C ARG A 100 1.45 15.36 -11.18
N ARG A 101 0.66 16.35 -10.73
CA ARG A 101 0.90 17.77 -11.06
C ARG A 101 2.22 18.25 -10.47
N MET A 102 2.55 17.85 -9.25
CA MET A 102 3.79 18.23 -8.59
C MET A 102 5.01 17.62 -9.30
N VAL A 103 4.94 16.35 -9.69
CA VAL A 103 5.99 15.68 -10.50
C VAL A 103 6.16 16.38 -11.84
N ALA A 104 5.06 16.69 -12.54
CA ALA A 104 5.11 17.40 -13.82
C ALA A 104 5.73 18.80 -13.68
N ALA A 105 5.39 19.54 -12.61
CA ALA A 105 5.97 20.84 -12.32
C ALA A 105 7.49 20.74 -12.04
N HIS A 106 7.92 19.76 -11.24
CA HIS A 106 9.35 19.53 -10.98
C HIS A 106 10.11 19.18 -12.25
N ALA A 107 9.58 18.28 -13.08
CA ALA A 107 10.19 17.94 -14.37
C ALA A 107 10.31 19.16 -15.29
N ALA A 108 9.28 20.02 -15.32
CA ALA A 108 9.30 21.27 -16.09
C ALA A 108 10.36 22.26 -15.57
N LEU A 109 10.53 22.37 -14.25
CA LEU A 109 11.58 23.21 -13.64
C LEU A 109 12.97 22.70 -13.98
N ILE A 110 13.22 21.40 -13.84
CA ILE A 110 14.50 20.78 -14.22
C ILE A 110 14.79 21.04 -15.69
N ARG A 111 13.78 20.88 -16.57
CA ARG A 111 13.91 21.16 -17.99
C ARG A 111 14.20 22.64 -18.27
N ALA A 112 13.56 23.56 -17.54
CA ALA A 112 13.79 24.99 -17.67
C ALA A 112 15.24 25.36 -17.28
N VAL A 113 15.75 24.80 -16.17
CA VAL A 113 17.15 24.98 -15.74
C VAL A 113 18.11 24.44 -16.81
N GLN A 114 17.83 23.26 -17.35
CA GLN A 114 18.63 22.67 -18.43
C GLN A 114 18.66 23.57 -19.68
N LEU A 115 17.51 24.11 -20.09
CA LEU A 115 17.43 25.00 -21.26
C LEU A 115 18.12 26.34 -21.03
N ALA A 116 18.08 26.88 -19.81
CA ALA A 116 18.65 28.19 -19.48
C ALA A 116 20.18 28.16 -19.30
N GLY A 117 20.73 27.09 -18.72
CA GLY A 117 22.15 27.04 -18.35
C GLY A 117 22.89 25.77 -18.76
N GLY A 118 22.27 24.94 -19.59
CA GLY A 118 22.86 23.70 -20.08
C GLY A 118 23.20 22.72 -18.95
N ILE A 119 24.20 21.88 -19.20
CA ILE A 119 24.60 20.80 -18.29
C ILE A 119 25.22 21.35 -16.99
N GLY A 120 26.04 22.41 -17.07
CA GLY A 120 26.72 22.98 -15.89
C GLY A 120 25.80 23.70 -14.90
N ALA A 121 24.61 24.16 -15.32
CA ALA A 121 23.58 24.64 -14.39
C ALA A 121 22.81 23.48 -13.74
N LEU A 122 22.59 22.41 -14.49
CA LEU A 122 21.96 21.20 -13.99
C LEU A 122 22.81 20.52 -12.92
N GLU A 123 24.13 20.49 -13.08
CA GLU A 123 25.07 19.98 -12.06
C GLU A 123 25.02 20.77 -10.75
N ARG A 124 25.00 22.11 -10.83
CA ARG A 124 24.89 22.99 -9.65
C ARG A 124 23.56 22.80 -8.94
N PHE A 125 22.47 22.75 -9.72
CA PHE A 125 21.14 22.46 -9.22
C PHE A 125 21.11 21.09 -8.51
N TRP A 126 21.64 20.04 -9.14
CA TRP A 126 21.65 18.71 -8.53
C TRP A 126 22.52 18.60 -7.28
N LYS A 127 23.61 19.37 -7.19
CA LYS A 127 24.46 19.41 -6.00
C LYS A 127 23.73 19.95 -4.78
N GLU A 128 22.87 20.94 -4.95
CA GLU A 128 22.09 21.56 -3.85
C GLU A 128 20.86 20.75 -3.46
N TYR A 129 20.28 19.98 -4.41
CA TYR A 129 19.01 19.29 -4.23
C TYR A 129 19.12 17.75 -4.22
N LYS A 130 20.34 17.20 -4.13
CA LYS A 130 20.60 15.75 -4.15
C LYS A 130 19.78 14.99 -3.10
N GLU A 131 19.75 15.49 -1.85
CA GLU A 131 19.04 14.85 -0.75
C GLU A 131 17.52 14.76 -1.01
N ILE A 132 16.94 15.78 -1.64
CA ILE A 132 15.51 15.78 -1.99
C ILE A 132 15.23 14.69 -3.03
N SER A 133 16.09 14.53 -4.02
CA SER A 133 15.92 13.48 -5.02
C SER A 133 16.15 12.08 -4.48
N ASP A 134 17.09 11.91 -3.54
CA ASP A 134 17.30 10.63 -2.86
C ASP A 134 16.02 10.21 -2.12
N THR A 135 15.33 11.15 -1.44
CA THR A 135 14.04 10.85 -0.78
C THR A 135 12.91 10.50 -1.76
N VAL A 136 12.91 11.06 -2.97
CA VAL A 136 11.93 10.72 -4.03
C VAL A 136 12.18 9.31 -4.58
N ILE A 137 13.45 8.89 -4.66
CA ILE A 137 13.83 7.52 -5.02
C ILE A 137 13.39 6.53 -3.94
N GLU A 138 13.61 6.84 -2.66
CA GLU A 138 13.17 6.01 -1.52
C GLU A 138 11.65 5.81 -1.45
N LEU A 139 10.88 6.78 -1.92
CA LEU A 139 9.41 6.72 -1.97
C LEU A 139 8.85 5.96 -3.17
N ASP A 140 9.70 5.29 -3.97
CA ASP A 140 9.32 4.60 -5.22
C ASP A 140 8.52 5.50 -6.19
N ALA A 141 8.73 6.81 -6.09
CA ALA A 141 8.04 7.82 -6.89
C ALA A 141 8.75 8.09 -8.22
N VAL A 142 9.84 7.37 -8.51
CA VAL A 142 10.54 7.42 -9.79
C VAL A 142 9.82 6.49 -10.77
N PRO A 143 9.34 7.01 -11.91
CA PRO A 143 8.65 6.18 -12.87
C PRO A 143 9.60 5.11 -13.44
N ALA A 144 9.10 3.88 -13.62
CA ALA A 144 9.90 2.70 -14.00
C ALA A 144 10.67 2.83 -15.34
N ASN A 145 10.37 3.85 -16.14
CA ASN A 145 11.05 4.17 -17.40
C ASN A 145 12.02 5.37 -17.29
N ALA A 146 12.32 5.85 -16.07
CA ALA A 146 13.30 6.88 -15.86
C ALA A 146 14.70 6.35 -16.19
N VAL A 147 15.39 7.01 -17.12
CA VAL A 147 16.79 6.72 -17.45
C VAL A 147 17.66 7.49 -16.47
N VAL A 148 18.42 6.77 -15.64
CA VAL A 148 19.47 7.38 -14.81
C VAL A 148 20.63 7.74 -15.72
N LEU A 149 20.95 9.02 -15.81
CA LEU A 149 22.16 9.49 -16.49
C LEU A 149 23.31 9.46 -15.47
N GLU A 150 24.27 8.56 -15.65
CA GLU A 150 25.51 8.58 -14.86
C GLU A 150 26.38 9.75 -15.30
N PHE A 151 26.73 10.63 -14.36
CA PHE A 151 27.68 11.71 -14.58
C PHE A 151 29.08 11.24 -14.21
N SER A 152 30.04 11.44 -15.12
CA SER A 152 31.45 11.15 -14.86
C SER A 152 31.95 12.04 -13.72
N GLN A 153 32.42 11.44 -12.63
CA GLN A 153 33.00 12.20 -11.53
C GLN A 153 34.28 12.91 -12.00
N PRO A 154 34.53 14.17 -11.61
CA PRO A 154 35.79 14.83 -11.90
C PRO A 154 36.94 14.04 -11.28
N GLN A 155 37.84 13.53 -12.12
CA GLN A 155 39.05 12.85 -11.69
C GLN A 155 39.85 13.76 -10.74
N PRO A 156 40.31 13.26 -9.58
CA PRO A 156 41.19 14.02 -8.71
C PRO A 156 42.50 14.37 -9.45
N PRO A 157 43.14 15.50 -9.11
CA PRO A 157 44.34 15.95 -9.82
C PRO A 157 45.45 14.90 -9.69
N GLU A 158 45.96 14.47 -10.84
CA GLU A 158 47.06 13.53 -10.97
C GLU A 158 48.30 14.12 -10.28
N SER A 159 48.68 13.52 -9.16
CA SER A 159 49.91 13.85 -8.44
C SER A 159 51.09 13.59 -9.38
N ARG A 160 51.62 14.65 -10.00
CA ARG A 160 52.90 14.60 -10.69
C ARG A 160 53.99 14.32 -9.65
N GLU A 161 54.31 13.06 -9.44
CA GLU A 161 55.53 12.65 -8.77
C GLU A 161 56.71 13.10 -9.63
N ASN A 162 57.38 14.16 -9.17
CA ASN A 162 58.67 14.58 -9.66
C ASN A 162 59.70 13.48 -9.36
N HIS A 163 60.19 12.79 -10.39
CA HIS A 163 61.44 12.06 -10.30
C HIS A 163 62.59 13.03 -10.60
N VAL A 164 63.40 13.31 -9.58
CA VAL A 164 64.76 13.85 -9.68
C VAL A 164 65.72 12.70 -9.43
#